data_AF-A0A150NRC3-F1
#
_entry.id   AF-A0A150NRC3-F1
#
_cell.length_a   1.000
_cell.length_b   1.000
_cell.length_c   1.000
_cell.angle_alpha   90.00
_cell.angle_beta   90.00
_cell.angle_gamma   90.00
#
_symmetry.space_group_name_H-M   'P 1'
#
loop_
_entity.id
_entity.type
_entity.pdbx_description
1 polymer ?
#
loop_
_entity_poly.entity_id
_entity_poly.type
_entity_poly.pdbx_seq_one_letter_code
_entity_poly.pdbx_strand_id
1 'polypeptide(L)'
;MIAPSETALYYKAADFFISASTSETQGLTYLESLASGTPVIAYGNPYLDNLINDKMFGTLYYGEHDLAGAILEALIATPDMNEYTLSAKLYEISAENFGKRVHEFYLDAIISNNFQKDLSKDDTVSQRIFKTVLYLPQQVVAVPVKGSRRMLKASKTQLISMRDYLTDREE
;
A
#
# COMPACT_ATOMS: atom_id res chain seq x y z
N MET A 1 -20.68 24.78 10.02
CA MET A 1 -19.47 23.94 9.91
C MET A 1 -18.36 24.61 10.69
N ILE A 2 -17.53 23.83 11.38
CA ILE A 2 -16.35 24.30 12.12
C ILE A 2 -15.19 24.47 11.13
N ALA A 3 -14.23 25.36 11.43
CA ALA A 3 -13.06 25.53 10.57
C ALA A 3 -12.12 24.31 10.68
N PRO A 4 -11.48 23.86 9.58
CA PRO A 4 -10.53 22.74 9.64
C PRO A 4 -9.40 22.92 10.66
N SER A 5 -8.97 24.17 10.90
CA SER A 5 -7.96 24.49 11.92
C SER A 5 -8.40 24.18 13.35
N GLU A 6 -9.71 24.07 13.60
CA GLU A 6 -10.30 23.85 14.91
C GLU A 6 -10.78 22.40 15.08
N THR A 7 -10.99 21.64 14.00
CA THR A 7 -11.46 20.24 14.05
C THR A 7 -10.58 19.35 14.93
N ALA A 8 -9.25 19.53 14.88
CA ALA A 8 -8.31 18.78 15.70
C ALA A 8 -8.54 18.94 17.22
N LEU A 9 -9.10 20.07 17.66
CA LEU A 9 -9.43 20.29 19.07
C LEU A 9 -10.55 19.35 19.55
N TYR A 10 -11.50 19.05 18.68
CA TYR A 10 -12.62 18.15 18.99
C TYR A 10 -12.18 16.70 19.08
N TYR A 11 -11.30 16.26 18.18
CA TYR A 11 -10.70 14.93 18.27
C TYR A 11 -9.92 14.76 19.57
N LYS A 12 -9.04 15.73 19.90
CA LYS A 12 -8.23 15.69 21.13
C LYS A 12 -9.04 15.79 22.42
N ALA A 13 -10.23 16.36 22.37
CA ALA A 13 -11.13 16.45 23.52
C ALA A 13 -11.93 15.16 23.76
N ALA A 14 -11.93 14.21 22.82
CA ALA A 14 -12.67 12.97 22.90
C ALA A 14 -11.74 11.78 23.22
N ASP A 15 -12.24 10.82 24.00
CA ASP A 15 -11.54 9.56 24.25
C ASP A 15 -11.57 8.64 23.01
N PHE A 16 -12.66 8.70 22.23
CA PHE A 16 -12.85 7.92 21.01
C PHE A 16 -13.59 8.74 19.95
N PHE A 17 -13.22 8.56 18.69
CA PHE A 17 -14.03 8.97 17.54
C PHE A 17 -14.88 7.79 17.08
N ILE A 18 -16.19 7.99 16.99
CA ILE A 18 -17.13 6.91 16.63
C ILE A 18 -17.81 7.24 15.30
N SER A 19 -17.76 6.30 14.35
CA SER A 19 -18.48 6.39 13.08
C SER A 19 -19.33 5.16 12.85
N ALA A 20 -20.65 5.37 12.78
CA ALA A 20 -21.60 4.30 12.43
C ALA A 20 -21.85 4.17 10.92
N SER A 21 -21.07 4.88 10.10
CA SER A 21 -21.26 4.85 8.65
C SER A 21 -20.79 3.51 8.07
N THR A 22 -21.67 2.85 7.32
CA THR A 22 -21.37 1.63 6.57
C THR A 22 -20.75 1.91 5.20
N SER A 23 -20.78 3.17 4.75
CA SER A 23 -20.16 3.63 3.52
C SER A 23 -19.34 4.88 3.79
N GLU A 24 -18.05 4.81 3.50
CA GLU A 24 -17.13 5.94 3.55
C GLU A 24 -16.54 6.15 2.16
N THR A 25 -16.34 7.40 1.75
CA THR A 25 -15.76 7.69 0.43
C THR A 25 -14.24 7.76 0.47
N GLN A 26 -13.69 8.54 1.40
CA GLN A 26 -12.24 8.78 1.48
C GLN A 26 -11.65 8.42 2.84
N GLY A 27 -12.45 8.49 3.91
CA GLY A 27 -11.98 8.12 5.26
C GLY A 27 -11.05 9.13 5.89
N LEU A 28 -11.02 10.37 5.40
CA LEU A 28 -10.16 11.43 5.94
C LEU A 28 -10.44 11.71 7.42
N THR A 29 -11.68 11.62 7.86
CA THR A 29 -12.07 11.78 9.28
C THR A 29 -11.42 10.74 10.19
N TYR A 30 -11.19 9.52 9.70
CA TYR A 30 -10.46 8.49 10.44
C TYR A 30 -8.98 8.85 10.55
N LEU A 31 -8.38 9.35 9.46
CA LEU A 31 -6.98 9.79 9.45
C LEU A 31 -6.77 11.00 10.37
N GLU A 32 -7.70 11.96 10.38
CA GLU A 32 -7.68 13.14 11.26
C GLU A 32 -7.79 12.74 12.73
N SER A 33 -8.64 11.76 13.06
CA SER A 33 -8.75 11.20 14.40
C SER A 33 -7.42 10.58 14.86
N LEU A 34 -6.84 9.71 14.04
CA LEU A 34 -5.55 9.07 14.36
C LEU A 34 -4.40 10.08 14.45
N ALA A 35 -4.36 11.06 13.55
CA ALA A 35 -3.40 12.17 13.59
C ALA A 35 -3.53 13.03 14.85
N SER A 36 -4.72 13.04 15.45
CA SER A 36 -4.99 13.71 16.72
C SER A 36 -4.68 12.84 17.95
N GLY A 37 -4.30 11.57 17.75
CA GLY A 37 -4.07 10.60 18.82
C GLY A 37 -5.35 10.00 19.40
N THR A 38 -6.47 10.11 18.68
CA THR A 38 -7.79 9.67 19.15
C THR A 38 -8.16 8.33 18.48
N PRO A 39 -8.30 7.23 19.23
CA PRO A 39 -8.69 5.93 18.69
C PRO A 39 -10.10 5.95 18.05
N VAL A 40 -10.31 5.06 17.09
CA VAL A 40 -11.52 5.01 16.26
C VAL A 40 -12.41 3.81 16.63
N ILE A 41 -13.72 4.01 16.69
CA ILE A 41 -14.71 2.92 16.72
C ILE A 41 -15.55 3.03 15.46
N ALA A 42 -15.50 2.03 14.58
CA ALA A 42 -16.15 2.15 13.28
C ALA A 42 -16.68 0.82 12.72
N TYR A 43 -17.67 0.93 11.82
CA TYR A 43 -18.11 -0.20 11.03
C TYR A 43 -16.99 -0.65 10.08
N GLY A 44 -16.51 -1.87 10.24
CA GLY A 44 -15.34 -2.40 9.57
C GLY A 44 -15.55 -2.62 8.07
N ASN A 45 -14.47 -2.45 7.32
CA ASN A 45 -14.40 -2.72 5.88
C ASN A 45 -12.92 -2.97 5.50
N PRO A 46 -12.62 -3.51 4.30
CA PRO A 46 -11.24 -3.86 3.94
C PRO A 46 -10.24 -2.70 4.00
N TYR A 47 -10.69 -1.45 3.84
CA TYR A 47 -9.83 -0.28 4.02
C TYR A 47 -9.53 -0.05 5.51
N LEU A 48 -10.57 -0.07 6.35
CA LEU A 48 -10.43 0.13 7.80
C LEU A 48 -9.68 -1.01 8.49
N ASP A 49 -9.78 -2.25 8.00
CA ASP A 49 -9.02 -3.39 8.53
C ASP A 49 -7.50 -3.15 8.44
N ASN A 50 -7.05 -2.41 7.43
CA ASN A 50 -5.65 -2.03 7.27
C ASN A 50 -5.30 -0.75 8.05
N LEU A 51 -6.24 0.18 8.16
CA LEU A 51 -6.02 1.43 8.88
C LEU A 51 -5.97 1.21 10.40
N ILE A 52 -6.94 0.47 10.95
CA ILE A 52 -7.09 0.13 12.36
C ILE A 52 -6.51 -1.28 12.58
N ASN A 53 -5.23 -1.43 12.26
CA ASN A 53 -4.50 -2.70 12.31
C ASN A 53 -3.82 -2.99 13.66
N ASP A 54 -4.02 -2.12 14.64
CA ASP A 54 -3.57 -2.27 16.02
C ASP A 54 -4.71 -1.84 16.94
N LYS A 55 -4.87 -2.54 18.07
CA LYS A 55 -5.94 -2.28 19.04
C LYS A 55 -5.83 -0.89 19.68
N MET A 56 -4.63 -0.32 19.75
CA MET A 56 -4.43 1.07 20.20
C MET A 56 -5.06 2.10 19.25
N PHE A 57 -5.23 1.77 17.96
CA PHE A 57 -5.83 2.66 16.98
C PHE A 57 -7.35 2.60 17.00
N GLY A 58 -7.95 1.57 17.59
CA GLY A 58 -9.39 1.47 17.68
C GLY A 58 -9.99 0.07 17.72
N THR A 59 -11.31 0.03 17.56
CA THR A 59 -12.13 -1.19 17.53
C THR A 59 -13.07 -1.15 16.33
N LEU A 60 -13.03 -2.19 15.50
CA LEU A 60 -13.96 -2.34 14.38
C LEU A 60 -15.08 -3.30 14.74
N TYR A 61 -16.28 -3.03 14.23
CA TYR A 61 -17.44 -3.91 14.36
C TYR A 61 -18.11 -4.13 13.01
N TYR A 62 -18.81 -5.25 12.83
CA TYR A 62 -19.32 -5.64 11.50
C TYR A 62 -20.83 -5.95 11.48
N GLY A 63 -21.48 -6.13 12.64
CA GLY A 63 -22.94 -6.18 12.73
C GLY A 63 -23.53 -4.81 13.07
N GLU A 64 -24.67 -4.46 12.48
CA GLU A 64 -25.37 -3.20 12.76
C GLU A 64 -25.72 -3.03 14.26
N HIS A 65 -25.93 -4.13 14.98
CA HIS A 65 -26.26 -4.14 16.40
C HIS A 65 -25.04 -4.24 17.33
N ASP A 66 -23.83 -4.34 16.79
CA ASP A 66 -22.61 -4.62 17.57
C ASP A 66 -21.95 -3.35 18.13
N LEU A 67 -22.40 -2.15 17.70
CA LEU A 67 -21.78 -0.88 18.08
C LEU A 67 -21.67 -0.72 19.60
N ALA A 68 -22.72 -1.05 20.35
CA ALA A 68 -22.70 -0.97 21.81
C ALA A 68 -21.63 -1.90 22.42
N GLY A 69 -21.49 -3.12 21.89
CA GLY A 69 -20.46 -4.07 22.31
C GLY A 69 -19.06 -3.56 21.99
N ALA A 70 -18.87 -2.99 20.81
CA ALA A 70 -17.60 -2.42 20.39
C ALA A 70 -17.17 -1.22 21.26
N ILE A 71 -18.12 -0.39 21.70
CA ILE A 71 -17.85 0.70 22.65
C ILE A 71 -17.39 0.17 24.00
N LEU A 72 -18.09 -0.85 24.54
CA LEU A 72 -17.69 -1.47 25.80
C LEU A 72 -16.31 -2.14 25.69
N GLU A 73 -16.05 -2.82 24.59
CA GLU A 73 -14.74 -3.42 24.33
C GLU A 73 -13.65 -2.36 24.26
N ALA A 74 -13.87 -1.25 23.54
CA ALA A 74 -12.90 -0.18 23.43
C ALA A 74 -12.58 0.46 24.80
N LEU A 75 -13.60 0.71 25.63
CA LEU A 75 -13.42 1.27 26.98
C LEU A 75 -12.57 0.39 27.91
N ILE A 76 -12.59 -0.93 27.71
CA ILE A 76 -11.93 -1.90 28.60
C ILE A 76 -10.57 -2.34 28.06
N ALA A 77 -10.47 -2.49 26.74
CA ALA A 77 -9.37 -3.22 26.09
C ALA A 77 -8.53 -2.37 25.14
N THR A 78 -8.85 -1.09 24.91
CA THR A 78 -7.95 -0.20 24.18
C THR A 78 -6.76 0.17 25.07
N PRO A 79 -5.53 -0.21 24.68
CA PRO A 79 -4.33 0.11 25.46
C PRO A 79 -3.93 1.58 25.27
N ASP A 80 -3.03 2.05 26.14
CA ASP A 80 -2.40 3.35 25.98
C ASP A 80 -1.67 3.47 24.63
N MET A 81 -1.76 4.67 24.04
CA MET A 81 -1.16 4.95 22.74
C MET A 81 0.37 4.91 22.83
N ASN A 82 1.00 4.03 22.04
CA ASN A 82 2.45 3.99 21.89
C ASN A 82 2.95 4.98 20.84
N GLU A 83 3.80 5.94 21.22
CA GLU A 83 4.28 6.98 20.30
C GLU A 83 5.05 6.45 19.08
N TYR A 84 5.81 5.36 19.23
CA TYR A 84 6.58 4.78 18.12
C TYR A 84 5.66 4.14 17.07
N THR A 85 4.72 3.31 17.51
CA THR A 85 3.74 2.66 16.62
C THR A 85 2.83 3.70 15.97
N LEU A 86 2.40 4.71 16.72
CA LEU A 86 1.63 5.84 16.19
C LEU A 86 2.42 6.58 15.12
N SER A 87 3.67 6.97 15.39
CA SER A 87 4.51 7.70 14.43
C SER A 87 4.70 6.92 13.12
N ALA A 88 4.88 5.60 13.20
CA ALA A 88 4.99 4.76 12.02
C ALA A 88 3.69 4.74 11.19
N LYS A 89 2.54 4.61 11.85
CA LYS A 89 1.22 4.69 11.20
C LYS A 89 0.97 6.07 10.60
N LEU A 90 1.32 7.16 11.30
CA LEU A 90 1.18 8.53 10.80
C LEU A 90 2.02 8.76 9.54
N TYR A 91 3.25 8.25 9.50
CA TYR A 91 4.07 8.30 8.30
C TYR A 91 3.43 7.48 7.16
N GLU A 92 2.94 6.28 7.44
CA GLU A 92 2.26 5.41 6.46
C GLU A 92 1.11 6.15 5.74
N ILE A 93 0.27 6.87 6.50
CA ILE A 93 -0.90 7.61 6.00
C ILE A 93 -0.61 9.07 5.61
N SER A 94 0.64 9.52 5.71
CA SER A 94 1.01 10.91 5.47
C SER A 94 0.88 11.30 3.99
N ALA A 95 0.65 12.60 3.75
CA ALA A 95 0.69 13.17 2.40
C ALA A 95 2.06 12.98 1.72
N GLU A 96 3.15 12.97 2.49
CA GLU A 96 4.50 12.70 1.99
C GLU A 96 4.63 11.30 1.43
N ASN A 97 4.27 10.27 2.22
CA ASN A 97 4.34 8.88 1.78
C ASN A 97 3.36 8.61 0.64
N PHE A 98 2.16 9.21 0.67
CA PHE A 98 1.21 9.18 -0.44
C PHE A 98 1.84 9.75 -1.73
N GLY A 99 2.44 10.94 -1.67
CA GLY A 99 3.09 11.56 -2.81
C GLY A 99 4.22 10.71 -3.39
N LYS A 100 5.03 10.10 -2.52
CA LYS A 100 6.08 9.16 -2.94
C LYS A 100 5.52 7.95 -3.69
N ARG A 101 4.46 7.32 -3.17
CA ARG A 101 3.82 6.15 -3.79
C ARG A 101 3.18 6.49 -5.13
N VAL A 102 2.53 7.66 -5.25
CA VAL A 102 1.96 8.14 -6.52
C VAL A 102 3.06 8.39 -7.55
N HIS A 103 4.17 9.00 -7.13
CA HIS A 103 5.32 9.24 -7.99
C HIS A 103 5.94 7.93 -8.51
N GLU A 104 6.16 6.95 -7.63
CA GLU A 104 6.66 5.62 -8.00
C GLU A 104 5.71 4.93 -9.00
N PHE A 105 4.41 4.96 -8.73
CA PHE A 105 3.40 4.42 -9.65
C PHE A 105 3.45 5.09 -11.04
N TYR A 106 3.63 6.41 -11.11
CA TYR A 106 3.75 7.12 -12.39
C TYR A 106 5.02 6.75 -13.14
N LEU A 107 6.15 6.60 -12.45
CA LEU A 107 7.38 6.10 -13.09
C LEU A 107 7.16 4.70 -13.67
N ASP A 108 6.56 3.79 -12.91
CA ASP A 108 6.26 2.42 -13.36
C ASP A 108 5.33 2.42 -14.58
N ALA A 109 4.30 3.27 -14.57
CA ALA A 109 3.36 3.41 -15.69
C ALA A 109 4.05 3.95 -16.95
N ILE A 110 4.92 4.96 -16.81
CA ILE A 110 5.68 5.54 -17.93
C ILE A 110 6.65 4.51 -18.50
N ILE A 111 7.40 3.82 -17.65
CA ILE A 111 8.35 2.76 -18.08
C ILE A 111 7.60 1.67 -18.82
N SER A 112 6.47 1.20 -18.27
CA SER A 112 5.65 0.16 -18.89
C SER A 112 5.10 0.59 -20.26
N ASN A 113 4.67 1.84 -20.39
CA ASN A 113 4.16 2.39 -21.65
C ASN A 113 5.28 2.54 -22.70
N ASN A 114 6.44 3.07 -22.32
CA ASN A 114 7.58 3.19 -23.23
C ASN A 114 8.09 1.82 -23.67
N PHE A 115 8.16 0.86 -22.75
CA PHE A 115 8.50 -0.53 -23.06
C PHE A 115 7.54 -1.14 -24.11
N GLN A 116 6.23 -0.92 -23.97
CA GLN A 116 5.25 -1.39 -24.96
C GLN A 116 5.43 -0.74 -26.33
N LYS A 117 5.88 0.53 -26.39
CA LYS A 117 6.18 1.21 -27.65
C LYS A 117 7.48 0.73 -28.30
N ASP A 118 8.50 0.42 -27.50
CA ASP A 118 9.83 -0.02 -27.95
C ASP A 118 9.88 -1.50 -28.38
N LEU A 119 8.84 -2.26 -28.05
CA LEU A 119 8.57 -3.57 -28.65
C LEU A 119 8.13 -3.36 -30.10
N SER A 120 9.07 -3.49 -31.04
CA SER A 120 8.75 -3.40 -32.45
C SER A 120 7.90 -4.61 -32.86
N LYS A 121 6.97 -4.43 -33.81
CA LYS A 121 6.20 -5.56 -34.37
C LYS A 121 7.11 -6.60 -35.04
N ASP A 122 8.32 -6.21 -35.45
CA ASP A 122 9.33 -7.06 -36.08
C ASP A 122 10.28 -7.75 -35.08
N ASP A 123 10.19 -7.43 -33.78
CA ASP A 123 11.06 -8.08 -32.77
C ASP A 123 10.77 -9.58 -32.72
N THR A 124 11.83 -10.39 -32.86
CA THR A 124 11.75 -11.85 -32.68
C THR A 124 11.34 -12.20 -31.25
N VAL A 125 10.73 -13.38 -31.05
CA VAL A 125 10.28 -13.85 -29.73
C VAL A 125 11.40 -13.79 -28.68
N SER A 126 12.63 -14.15 -29.07
CA SER A 126 13.81 -14.09 -28.20
C SER A 126 14.18 -12.66 -27.79
N GLN A 127 14.14 -11.70 -28.72
CA GLN A 127 14.38 -10.29 -28.43
C GLN A 127 13.32 -9.70 -27.50
N ARG A 128 12.05 -10.09 -27.65
CA ARG A 128 10.97 -9.66 -26.76
C ARG A 128 11.16 -10.17 -25.33
N ILE A 129 11.49 -11.46 -25.18
CA ILE A 129 11.75 -12.07 -23.87
C ILE A 129 12.96 -11.40 -23.21
N PHE A 130 14.04 -11.17 -23.96
CA PHE A 130 15.25 -10.53 -23.45
C PHE A 130 15.01 -9.07 -23.01
N LYS A 131 14.34 -8.26 -23.84
CA LYS A 131 13.91 -6.90 -23.47
C LYS A 131 13.04 -6.94 -22.21
N THR A 132 12.06 -7.85 -22.13
CA THR A 132 11.19 -8.00 -20.95
C THR A 132 12.01 -8.26 -19.68
N VAL A 133 13.01 -9.15 -19.73
CA VAL A 133 13.87 -9.48 -18.59
C VAL A 133 14.80 -8.32 -18.19
N LEU A 134 15.25 -7.50 -19.13
CA LEU A 134 16.12 -6.35 -18.87
C LEU A 134 15.39 -5.18 -18.20
N TYR A 135 14.13 -4.94 -18.57
CA TYR A 135 13.39 -3.73 -18.17
C TYR A 135 12.44 -3.94 -16.98
N LEU A 136 12.14 -5.18 -16.58
CA LEU A 136 11.33 -5.42 -15.40
C LEU A 136 12.14 -5.25 -14.10
N PRO A 137 11.58 -4.57 -13.09
CA PRO A 137 12.20 -4.50 -11.77
C PRO A 137 12.38 -5.91 -11.18
N GLN A 138 13.50 -6.15 -10.49
CA GLN A 138 13.92 -7.47 -9.99
C GLN A 138 12.87 -8.19 -9.12
N GLN A 139 11.90 -7.46 -8.57
CA GLN A 139 10.81 -8.02 -7.77
C GLN A 139 9.69 -8.68 -8.59
N VAL A 140 9.65 -8.48 -9.92
CA VAL A 140 8.52 -8.85 -10.79
C VAL A 140 8.91 -9.91 -11.85
N VAL A 141 10.14 -10.42 -11.85
CA VAL A 141 10.60 -11.37 -12.89
C VAL A 141 9.97 -12.75 -12.68
N ALA A 142 8.84 -12.99 -13.35
CA ALA A 142 8.27 -14.31 -13.61
C ALA A 142 8.25 -14.55 -15.13
N VAL A 143 9.23 -15.31 -15.64
CA VAL A 143 9.19 -15.77 -17.04
C VAL A 143 8.37 -17.06 -17.10
N PRO A 144 7.28 -17.15 -17.88
CA PRO A 144 6.57 -18.40 -18.08
C PRO A 144 7.35 -19.28 -19.05
N VAL A 145 8.10 -20.25 -18.53
CA VAL A 145 8.58 -21.38 -19.33
C VAL A 145 7.39 -22.33 -19.52
N LYS A 146 7.13 -22.73 -20.77
CA LYS A 146 6.12 -23.74 -21.13
C LYS A 146 6.14 -24.89 -20.12
N GLY A 147 5.08 -24.99 -19.31
CA GLY A 147 4.72 -26.20 -18.58
C GLY A 147 5.30 -26.42 -17.18
N SER A 148 6.04 -25.49 -16.55
CA SER A 148 6.45 -25.69 -15.14
C SER A 148 6.71 -24.39 -14.39
N ARG A 149 5.92 -24.14 -13.35
CA ARG A 149 6.08 -23.08 -12.34
C ARG A 149 7.34 -23.33 -11.47
N ARG A 150 8.55 -23.23 -12.03
CA ARG A 150 9.77 -23.15 -11.23
C ARG A 150 10.40 -21.77 -11.39
N MET A 151 10.37 -21.00 -10.30
CA MET A 151 11.01 -19.70 -10.17
C MET A 151 12.51 -19.89 -10.10
N LEU A 152 13.27 -19.34 -11.07
CA LEU A 152 14.71 -19.26 -11.00
C LEU A 152 15.11 -17.80 -10.76
N LYS A 153 15.64 -17.51 -9.58
CA LYS A 153 16.31 -16.24 -9.27
C LYS A 153 17.71 -16.29 -9.90
N ALA A 154 17.93 -15.54 -10.98
CA ALA A 154 19.28 -15.35 -11.53
C ALA A 154 19.83 -13.97 -11.12
N SER A 155 21.12 -13.91 -10.77
CA SER A 155 21.77 -12.67 -10.31
C SER A 155 22.31 -11.83 -11.46
N LYS A 156 22.49 -10.53 -11.23
CA LYS A 156 22.95 -9.52 -12.21
C LYS A 156 24.24 -9.92 -12.94
N THR A 157 25.16 -10.60 -12.26
CA THR A 157 26.45 -11.05 -12.81
C THR A 157 26.28 -12.15 -13.87
N GLN A 158 25.32 -13.07 -13.68
CA GLN A 158 25.04 -14.14 -14.62
C GLN A 158 24.41 -13.60 -15.92
N LEU A 159 23.58 -12.56 -15.80
CA LEU A 159 22.96 -11.90 -16.95
C LEU A 159 23.98 -11.13 -17.80
N ILE A 160 24.98 -10.49 -17.18
CA ILE A 160 26.06 -9.80 -17.88
C ILE A 160 26.94 -10.81 -18.64
N SER A 161 27.30 -11.94 -18.02
CA SER A 161 28.06 -12.98 -18.72
C SER A 161 27.30 -13.62 -19.89
N MET A 162 25.97 -13.67 -19.83
CA MET A 162 25.15 -14.16 -20.95
C MET A 162 25.04 -13.15 -22.09
N ARG A 163 25.06 -11.84 -21.78
CA ARG A 163 25.17 -10.78 -22.78
C ARG A 163 26.46 -10.95 -23.58
N ASP A 164 27.59 -11.02 -22.90
CA ASP A 164 28.91 -11.08 -23.54
C ASP A 164 29.04 -12.33 -24.42
N TYR A 165 28.53 -13.48 -23.96
CA TYR A 165 28.52 -14.74 -24.72
C TYR A 165 27.65 -14.72 -26.00
N LEU A 166 26.61 -13.88 -26.05
CA LEU A 166 25.72 -13.77 -27.21
C LEU A 166 26.25 -12.77 -28.24
N THR A 167 26.90 -11.68 -27.81
CA THR A 167 27.57 -10.73 -28.70
C THR A 167 28.78 -11.33 -29.42
N ASP A 168 29.52 -12.25 -28.78
CA ASP A 168 30.69 -12.91 -29.36
C ASP A 168 30.37 -13.96 -30.45
N ARG A 169 29.08 -14.23 -30.75
CA ARG A 169 28.66 -15.16 -31.80
C ARG A 169 28.17 -14.50 -33.09
N GLU A 170 28.12 -13.17 -33.13
CA GLU A 170 27.71 -12.39 -34.31
C GLU A 170 28.90 -11.78 -35.08
N GLU A 171 30.15 -12.11 -34.72
CA GLU A 171 31.37 -11.90 -35.52
C GLU A 171 31.89 -13.22 -36.12
#